data_AF-A0A1J1JJY2-F1
#
_entry.id   AF-A0A1J1JJY2-F1
#
_cell.length_a   1.000
_cell.length_b   1.000
_cell.length_c   1.000
_cell.angle_alpha   90.00
_cell.angle_beta   90.00
_cell.angle_gamma   90.00
#
_symmetry.space_group_name_H-M   'P 1'
#
loop_
_entity.id
_entity.type
_entity.pdbx_description
1 polymer ?
#
loop_
_entity_poly.entity_id
_entity_poly.type
_entity_poly.pdbx_seq_one_letter_code
_entity_poly.pdbx_strand_id
1 'polypeptide(L)'
;MLTLIGKTKKKSFEQTLSEMGIDMINVLPGNNAVDYRIIQDCKKHILSDPSIKTVVLITGDGDFLSLVQYLKESRVLVILISMNNVAEELKNAVDYAYHINELIPSIKLDKATPKTLDSPAIIPYEEAKKCLIELIKTVKEKGKKATLDVLGRLIKKHPQLSGYKKVSYYKSDGKYYSKFSKFVDAVIQEGIIQDCNGELILV
;
A
#
# COMPACT_ATOMS: atom_id res chain seq x y z
N MET A 1 33.20 -34.15 -12.23
CA MET A 1 31.78 -33.84 -12.50
C MET A 1 31.33 -32.85 -11.44
N LEU A 2 31.38 -31.55 -11.74
CA LEU A 2 30.99 -30.47 -10.83
C LEU A 2 29.68 -29.88 -11.33
N THR A 3 28.59 -30.18 -10.64
CA THR A 3 27.26 -29.67 -10.95
C THR A 3 27.16 -28.22 -10.47
N LEU A 4 27.15 -27.28 -11.40
CA LEU A 4 26.79 -25.89 -11.13
C LEU A 4 25.30 -25.85 -10.75
N ILE A 5 25.02 -25.66 -9.47
CA ILE A 5 23.67 -25.35 -8.98
C ILE A 5 23.35 -23.95 -9.51
N GLY A 6 22.58 -23.90 -10.60
CA GLY A 6 22.13 -22.67 -11.22
C GLY A 6 21.40 -21.81 -10.20
N LYS A 7 21.89 -20.59 -9.98
CA LYS A 7 21.13 -19.56 -9.26
C LYS A 7 19.84 -19.30 -10.05
N THR A 8 18.69 -19.74 -9.53
CA THR A 8 17.39 -19.43 -10.11
C THR A 8 17.26 -17.90 -10.16
N LYS A 9 17.28 -17.35 -11.36
CA LYS A 9 17.19 -15.90 -11.59
C LYS A 9 15.81 -15.47 -11.09
N LYS A 10 15.75 -14.62 -10.06
CA LYS A 10 14.48 -14.11 -9.52
C LYS A 10 13.75 -13.41 -10.67
N LYS A 11 12.59 -13.96 -11.03
CA LYS A 11 11.72 -13.43 -12.06
C LYS A 11 11.26 -12.03 -11.71
N SER A 12 11.22 -11.11 -12.69
CA SER A 12 10.71 -9.77 -12.43
C SER A 12 9.19 -9.80 -12.23
N PHE A 13 8.64 -8.74 -11.65
CA PHE A 13 7.20 -8.62 -11.47
C PHE A 13 6.48 -8.60 -12.82
N GLU A 14 7.03 -7.87 -13.78
CA GLU A 14 6.51 -7.74 -15.15
C GLU A 14 6.49 -9.08 -15.88
N GLN A 15 7.56 -9.87 -15.77
CA GLN A 15 7.61 -11.21 -16.31
C GLN A 15 6.57 -12.13 -15.65
N THR A 16 6.27 -11.92 -14.37
CA THR A 16 5.27 -12.70 -13.64
C THR A 16 3.87 -12.43 -14.16
N LEU A 17 3.51 -11.15 -14.31
CA LEU A 17 2.23 -10.73 -14.86
C LEU A 17 2.05 -11.18 -16.32
N SER A 18 3.09 -11.03 -17.14
CA SER A 18 3.04 -11.42 -18.56
C SER A 18 2.79 -12.93 -18.74
N GLU A 19 3.44 -13.78 -17.94
CA GLU A 19 3.18 -15.24 -17.99
C GLU A 19 1.80 -15.63 -17.42
N MET A 20 1.18 -14.77 -16.61
CA MET A 20 -0.21 -14.93 -16.18
C MET A 20 -1.21 -14.45 -17.26
N GLY A 21 -0.73 -14.00 -18.42
CA GLY A 21 -1.56 -13.46 -19.49
C GLY A 21 -2.11 -12.06 -19.19
N ILE A 22 -1.49 -11.32 -18.27
CA ILE A 22 -1.88 -9.94 -17.97
C ILE A 22 -1.13 -9.01 -18.92
N ASP A 23 -1.90 -8.30 -19.73
CA ASP A 23 -1.37 -7.28 -20.62
C ASP A 23 -0.86 -6.07 -19.84
N MET A 24 0.41 -5.73 -20.04
CA MET A 24 1.05 -4.59 -19.41
C MET A 24 1.09 -3.41 -20.38
N ILE A 25 0.41 -2.33 -20.03
CA ILE A 25 0.34 -1.12 -20.86
C ILE A 25 1.32 -0.09 -20.28
N ASN A 26 2.36 0.23 -21.04
CA ASN A 26 3.27 1.31 -20.68
C ASN A 26 2.65 2.66 -21.07
N VAL A 27 2.65 3.61 -20.13
CA VAL A 27 2.11 4.96 -20.31
C VAL A 27 3.24 5.96 -20.13
N LEU A 28 3.37 6.90 -21.09
CA LEU A 28 4.36 7.95 -20.98
C LEU A 28 4.06 8.85 -19.77
N PRO A 29 5.09 9.35 -19.05
CA PRO A 29 4.89 10.25 -17.93
C PRO A 29 4.10 11.50 -18.33
N GLY A 30 3.14 11.89 -17.49
CA GLY A 30 2.32 13.08 -17.68
C GLY A 30 1.28 13.21 -16.57
N ASN A 31 0.74 14.41 -16.38
CA ASN A 31 -0.33 14.64 -15.41
C ASN A 31 -1.55 13.77 -15.78
N ASN A 32 -1.97 12.91 -14.84
CA ASN A 32 -3.10 11.98 -14.97
C ASN A 32 -3.06 11.12 -16.26
N ALA A 33 -1.88 10.90 -16.83
CA ALA A 33 -1.72 10.18 -18.10
C ALA A 33 -2.20 8.73 -17.98
N VAL A 34 -1.98 8.12 -16.81
CA VAL A 34 -2.42 6.75 -16.51
C VAL A 34 -3.94 6.69 -16.42
N ASP A 35 -4.57 7.62 -15.71
CA ASP A 35 -6.03 7.65 -15.54
C ASP A 35 -6.72 7.87 -16.88
N TYR A 36 -6.23 8.84 -17.66
CA TYR A 36 -6.70 9.08 -19.01
C TYR A 36 -6.59 7.82 -19.87
N ARG A 37 -5.44 7.12 -19.81
CA ARG A 37 -5.23 5.91 -20.61
C ARG A 37 -6.19 4.80 -20.20
N ILE A 38 -6.35 4.53 -18.91
CA ILE A 38 -7.28 3.50 -18.40
C ILE A 38 -8.70 3.81 -18.84
N ILE A 39 -9.14 5.07 -18.72
CA ILE A 39 -10.49 5.50 -19.11
C ILE A 39 -10.71 5.28 -20.60
N GLN A 40 -9.79 5.73 -21.45
CA GLN A 40 -9.92 5.62 -22.91
C GLN A 40 -9.89 4.16 -23.38
N ASP A 41 -8.94 3.37 -22.88
CA ASP A 41 -8.81 1.96 -23.28
C ASP A 41 -10.04 1.16 -22.83
N CYS A 42 -10.53 1.37 -21.61
CA CYS A 42 -11.73 0.73 -21.10
C CYS A 42 -12.96 1.07 -21.96
N LYS A 43 -13.20 2.36 -22.23
CA LYS A 43 -14.32 2.80 -23.09
C LYS A 43 -14.21 2.18 -24.49
N LYS A 44 -13.02 2.20 -25.08
CA LYS A 44 -12.76 1.61 -26.40
C LYS A 44 -13.08 0.11 -26.40
N HIS A 45 -12.67 -0.64 -25.39
CA HIS A 45 -12.91 -2.08 -25.31
C HIS A 45 -14.40 -2.40 -25.19
N ILE A 46 -15.14 -1.68 -24.35
CA ILE A 46 -16.60 -1.85 -24.23
C ILE A 46 -17.32 -1.53 -25.55
N LEU A 47 -16.87 -0.49 -26.26
CA LEU A 47 -17.43 -0.14 -27.57
C LEU A 47 -17.11 -1.20 -28.64
N SER A 48 -15.88 -1.73 -28.63
CA SER A 48 -15.44 -2.71 -29.64
C SER A 48 -15.95 -4.13 -29.39
N ASP A 49 -16.20 -4.48 -28.13
CA ASP A 49 -16.65 -5.80 -27.73
C ASP A 49 -17.87 -5.71 -26.80
N PRO A 50 -19.08 -5.69 -27.37
CA PRO A 50 -20.32 -5.68 -26.59
C PRO A 50 -20.53 -6.94 -25.74
N SER A 51 -19.73 -7.99 -25.88
CA SER A 51 -19.82 -9.20 -25.06
C SER A 51 -19.28 -8.98 -23.64
N ILE A 52 -18.46 -7.95 -23.42
CA ILE A 52 -17.97 -7.59 -22.10
C ILE A 52 -19.16 -7.09 -21.25
N LYS A 53 -19.55 -7.89 -20.27
CA LYS A 53 -20.65 -7.57 -19.34
C LYS A 53 -20.21 -7.14 -17.96
N THR A 54 -18.93 -7.33 -17.64
CA THR A 54 -18.37 -7.03 -16.33
C THR A 54 -17.01 -6.38 -16.48
N VAL A 55 -16.78 -5.31 -15.72
CA VAL A 55 -15.49 -4.64 -15.58
C VAL A 55 -15.08 -4.68 -14.11
N VAL A 56 -13.87 -5.17 -13.84
CA VAL A 56 -13.24 -5.10 -12.53
C VAL A 56 -12.25 -3.95 -12.54
N LEU A 57 -12.54 -2.91 -11.76
CA LEU A 57 -11.67 -1.74 -11.60
C LEU A 57 -10.89 -1.89 -10.30
N ILE A 58 -9.56 -1.93 -10.39
CA ILE A 58 -8.68 -1.99 -9.23
C ILE A 58 -8.06 -0.60 -9.03
N THR A 59 -8.70 0.23 -8.21
CA THR A 59 -8.27 1.61 -7.95
C THR A 59 -8.82 2.11 -6.62
N GLY A 60 -8.22 3.17 -6.07
CA GLY A 60 -8.81 3.95 -4.99
C GLY A 60 -9.13 5.40 -5.39
N ASP A 61 -8.88 5.77 -6.64
CA ASP A 61 -8.99 7.15 -7.11
C ASP A 61 -10.43 7.51 -7.51
N GLY A 62 -10.93 8.62 -7.01
CA GLY A 62 -12.28 9.13 -7.28
C GLY A 62 -12.48 9.64 -8.71
N ASP A 63 -11.41 9.98 -9.42
CA ASP A 63 -11.48 10.52 -10.79
C ASP A 63 -12.09 9.53 -11.81
N PHE A 64 -12.17 8.25 -11.44
CA PHE A 64 -12.82 7.21 -12.24
C PHE A 64 -14.35 7.21 -12.17
N LEU A 65 -14.99 8.08 -11.39
CA LEU A 65 -16.45 8.14 -11.27
C LEU A 65 -17.14 8.30 -12.64
N SER A 66 -16.58 9.14 -13.51
CA SER A 66 -17.11 9.36 -14.87
C SER A 66 -17.05 8.10 -15.75
N LEU A 67 -16.06 7.24 -15.54
CA LEU A 67 -15.96 5.95 -16.22
C LEU A 67 -17.02 4.98 -15.69
N VAL A 68 -17.19 4.91 -14.37
CA VAL A 68 -18.21 4.04 -13.76
C VAL A 68 -19.61 4.38 -14.25
N GLN A 69 -19.96 5.67 -14.33
CA GLN A 69 -21.24 6.12 -14.86
C GLN A 69 -21.45 5.65 -16.31
N TYR A 70 -20.45 5.87 -17.18
CA TYR A 70 -20.49 5.41 -18.57
C TYR A 70 -20.69 3.89 -18.69
N LEU A 71 -20.01 3.10 -17.87
CA LEU A 71 -20.13 1.64 -17.86
C LEU A 71 -21.55 1.20 -17.49
N LYS A 72 -22.15 1.82 -16.47
CA LYS A 72 -23.52 1.51 -16.05
C LYS A 72 -24.57 1.89 -17.09
N GLU A 73 -24.41 3.04 -17.74
CA GLU A 73 -25.25 3.44 -18.88
C GLU A 73 -25.16 2.43 -20.02
N SER A 74 -23.97 1.86 -20.21
CA SER A 74 -23.69 0.78 -21.17
C SER A 74 -24.16 -0.61 -20.70
N ARG A 75 -24.84 -0.70 -19.55
CA ARG A 75 -25.31 -1.94 -18.91
C ARG A 75 -24.19 -2.94 -18.61
N VAL A 76 -23.00 -2.43 -18.29
CA VAL A 76 -21.85 -3.20 -17.83
C VAL A 76 -21.82 -3.16 -16.31
N LEU A 77 -21.70 -4.33 -15.69
CA LEU A 77 -21.56 -4.48 -14.26
C LEU A 77 -20.16 -4.03 -13.82
N VAL A 78 -20.08 -3.21 -12.78
CA VAL A 78 -18.82 -2.65 -12.29
C VAL A 78 -18.50 -3.19 -10.90
N ILE A 79 -17.36 -3.87 -10.79
CA ILE A 79 -16.77 -4.32 -9.53
C ILE A 79 -15.58 -3.43 -9.20
N LEU A 80 -15.60 -2.77 -8.05
CA LEU A 80 -14.46 -2.04 -7.51
C LEU A 80 -13.67 -2.93 -6.55
N ILE A 81 -12.36 -2.98 -6.74
CA ILE A 81 -11.42 -3.52 -5.75
C ILE A 81 -10.52 -2.37 -5.32
N SER A 82 -10.50 -2.09 -4.03
CA SER A 82 -9.74 -0.95 -3.52
C SER A 82 -9.03 -1.23 -2.21
N MET A 83 -8.06 -0.37 -1.91
CA MET A 83 -7.52 -0.20 -0.57
C MET A 83 -8.43 0.74 0.25
N ASN A 84 -7.93 1.21 1.40
CA ASN A 84 -8.58 2.26 2.18
C ASN A 84 -8.68 3.59 1.40
N ASN A 85 -9.62 4.44 1.82
CA ASN A 85 -9.77 5.84 1.38
C ASN A 85 -10.20 6.07 -0.08
N VAL A 86 -11.09 5.20 -0.56
CA VAL A 86 -11.87 5.49 -1.77
C VAL A 86 -12.93 6.54 -1.48
N ALA A 87 -13.11 7.47 -2.42
CA ALA A 87 -14.23 8.39 -2.46
C ALA A 87 -15.57 7.65 -2.32
N GLU A 88 -16.40 8.07 -1.36
CA GLU A 88 -17.70 7.45 -1.10
C GLU A 88 -18.62 7.52 -2.32
N GLU A 89 -18.52 8.57 -3.12
CA GLU A 89 -19.24 8.73 -4.37
C GLU A 89 -18.92 7.61 -5.37
N LEU A 90 -17.65 7.20 -5.46
CA LEU A 90 -17.23 6.10 -6.34
C LEU A 90 -17.73 4.76 -5.82
N LYS A 91 -17.63 4.49 -4.52
CA LYS A 91 -18.14 3.26 -3.91
C LYS A 91 -19.65 3.10 -4.12
N ASN A 92 -20.39 4.19 -3.97
CA ASN A 92 -21.85 4.20 -4.15
C ASN A 92 -22.26 4.11 -5.63
N ALA A 93 -21.36 4.44 -6.56
CA ALA A 93 -21.64 4.37 -7.98
C ALA A 93 -21.53 2.94 -8.55
N VAL A 94 -20.68 2.07 -8.00
CA VAL A 94 -20.44 0.71 -8.52
C VAL A 94 -21.49 -0.31 -8.07
N ASP A 95 -21.50 -1.50 -8.67
CA ASP A 95 -22.45 -2.57 -8.32
C ASP A 95 -21.94 -3.40 -7.13
N TYR A 96 -20.64 -3.67 -7.10
CA TYR A 96 -19.97 -4.30 -5.96
C TYR A 96 -18.67 -3.59 -5.64
N ALA A 97 -18.37 -3.44 -4.35
CA ALA A 97 -17.10 -2.91 -3.87
C ALA A 97 -16.50 -3.88 -2.86
N TYR A 98 -15.24 -4.23 -3.06
CA TYR A 98 -14.47 -5.11 -2.18
C TYR A 98 -13.21 -4.42 -1.71
N HIS A 99 -12.89 -4.61 -0.43
CA HIS A 99 -11.57 -4.25 0.04
C HIS A 99 -10.57 -5.34 -0.39
N ILE A 100 -9.38 -4.97 -0.87
CA ILE A 100 -8.41 -5.93 -1.41
C ILE A 100 -8.02 -7.04 -0.39
N ASN A 101 -8.00 -6.71 0.91
CA ASN A 101 -7.72 -7.68 1.98
C ASN A 101 -8.83 -8.75 2.15
N GLU A 102 -10.05 -8.51 1.65
CA GLU A 102 -11.13 -9.50 1.67
C GLU A 102 -10.92 -10.57 0.58
N LEU A 103 -10.26 -10.18 -0.53
CA LEU A 103 -10.03 -11.04 -1.70
C LEU A 103 -8.71 -11.79 -1.62
N ILE A 104 -7.76 -11.24 -0.88
CA ILE A 104 -6.45 -11.83 -0.69
C ILE A 104 -6.47 -12.57 0.67
N PRO A 105 -6.60 -13.91 0.70
CA PRO A 105 -6.51 -14.65 1.95
C PRO A 105 -5.13 -14.40 2.53
N SER A 106 -5.09 -13.60 3.61
CA SER A 106 -3.90 -13.21 4.40
C SER A 106 -2.62 -13.73 3.76
N ILE A 107 -2.15 -13.08 2.69
CA ILE A 107 -0.90 -13.49 2.07
C ILE A 107 0.11 -13.43 3.20
N LYS A 108 0.58 -14.61 3.66
CA LYS A 108 1.84 -14.69 4.35
C LYS A 108 2.80 -14.19 3.31
N LEU A 109 3.11 -12.90 3.41
CA LEU A 109 4.03 -12.22 2.52
C LEU A 109 5.35 -12.92 2.79
N ASP A 110 5.59 -14.01 2.07
CA ASP A 110 6.87 -14.69 2.08
C ASP A 110 7.88 -13.59 1.86
N LYS A 111 8.86 -13.54 2.77
CA LYS A 111 9.81 -12.46 3.03
C LYS A 111 10.66 -12.13 1.79
N ALA A 112 10.04 -11.69 0.71
CA ALA A 112 10.64 -11.15 -0.47
C ALA A 112 10.78 -9.66 -0.25
N THR A 113 11.58 -9.30 0.75
CA THR A 113 12.02 -7.95 1.02
C THR A 113 12.60 -7.37 -0.28
N PRO A 114 11.99 -6.33 -0.88
CA PRO A 114 12.60 -5.65 -2.02
C PRO A 114 13.93 -5.05 -1.56
N LYS A 115 15.01 -5.33 -2.30
CA LYS A 115 16.24 -4.56 -2.14
C LYS A 115 15.96 -3.16 -2.69
N THR A 116 15.84 -2.21 -1.77
CA THR A 116 15.83 -0.75 -1.96
C THR A 116 14.77 -0.22 -2.93
N LEU A 117 13.59 0.11 -2.39
CA LEU A 117 12.70 1.09 -3.00
C LEU A 117 13.13 2.49 -2.51
N ASP A 118 13.39 3.42 -3.43
CA ASP A 118 13.60 4.84 -3.10
C ASP A 118 12.28 5.54 -2.73
N SER A 119 11.14 4.89 -2.98
CA SER A 119 9.82 5.28 -2.49
C SER A 119 9.65 4.89 -1.01
N PRO A 120 9.03 5.75 -0.18
CA PRO A 120 8.83 5.45 1.24
C PRO A 120 7.94 4.22 1.42
N ALA A 121 8.29 3.35 2.37
CA ALA A 121 7.35 2.35 2.86
C ALA A 121 6.14 3.07 3.44
N ILE A 122 4.93 2.68 3.04
CA ILE A 122 3.70 3.19 3.63
C ILE A 122 3.21 2.14 4.61
N ILE A 123 3.11 2.51 5.88
CA ILE A 123 2.58 1.66 6.95
C ILE A 123 1.34 2.33 7.57
N PRO A 124 0.24 1.58 7.80
CA PRO A 124 -0.90 2.11 8.55
C PRO A 124 -0.49 2.60 9.93
N TYR A 125 -1.06 3.72 10.37
CA TYR A 125 -0.71 4.40 11.62
C TYR A 125 -0.85 3.48 12.84
N GLU A 126 -1.94 2.69 12.90
CA GLU A 126 -2.15 1.74 13.99
C GLU A 126 -1.12 0.61 14.02
N GLU A 127 -0.70 0.11 12.84
CA GLU A 127 0.35 -0.91 12.78
C GLU A 127 1.72 -0.33 13.15
N ALA A 128 2.03 0.89 12.72
CA ALA A 128 3.24 1.58 13.14
C ALA A 128 3.27 1.86 14.65
N LYS A 129 2.12 2.17 15.25
CA LYS A 129 1.95 2.37 16.69
C LYS A 129 2.23 1.09 17.47
N LYS A 130 1.68 -0.05 17.03
CA LYS A 130 2.01 -1.37 17.60
C LYS A 130 3.51 -1.66 17.52
N CYS A 131 4.12 -1.44 16.35
CA CYS A 131 5.57 -1.61 16.17
C CYS A 131 6.37 -0.73 17.14
N LEU A 132 5.96 0.53 17.35
CA LEU A 132 6.62 1.45 18.27
C LEU A 132 6.56 0.95 19.72
N ILE A 133 5.38 0.50 20.16
CA ILE A 133 5.16 -0.04 21.51
C ILE A 133 6.04 -1.28 21.74
N GLU A 134 6.08 -2.21 20.79
CA GLU A 134 6.92 -3.41 20.85
C GLU A 134 8.40 -3.05 20.96
N LEU A 135 8.86 -2.05 20.20
CA LEU A 135 10.23 -1.58 20.26
C LEU A 135 10.59 -0.93 21.59
N ILE A 136 9.69 -0.13 22.18
CA ILE A 136 9.90 0.46 23.52
C ILE A 136 10.08 -0.65 24.56
N LYS A 137 9.19 -1.66 24.57
CA LYS A 137 9.30 -2.83 25.45
C LYS A 137 10.64 -3.56 25.26
N THR A 138 10.98 -3.88 24.01
CA THR A 138 12.22 -4.59 23.65
C THR A 138 13.48 -3.84 24.08
N VAL A 139 13.50 -2.51 23.93
CA VAL A 139 14.65 -1.67 24.30
C VAL A 139 14.79 -1.61 25.83
N LYS A 140 13.68 -1.49 26.53
CA LYS A 140 13.63 -1.49 28.00
C LYS A 140 14.07 -2.82 28.60
N GLU A 141 13.62 -3.95 28.05
CA GLU A 141 14.06 -5.30 28.46
C GLU A 141 15.57 -5.51 28.30
N LYS A 142 16.19 -4.82 27.34
CA LYS A 142 17.64 -4.82 27.13
C LYS A 142 18.40 -3.83 28.02
N GLY A 143 17.74 -3.20 28.98
CA GLY A 143 18.32 -2.21 29.89
C GLY A 143 18.79 -0.93 29.19
N LYS A 144 18.24 -0.62 28.01
CA LYS A 144 18.62 0.58 27.24
C LYS A 144 17.50 1.62 27.30
N LYS A 145 17.86 2.88 27.13
CA LYS A 145 16.90 3.99 27.01
C LYS A 145 16.24 3.99 25.64
N ALA A 146 14.92 4.05 25.63
CA ALA A 146 14.12 4.13 24.41
C ALA A 146 14.07 5.58 23.89
N THR A 147 15.18 6.08 23.37
CA THR A 147 15.23 7.43 22.79
C THR A 147 14.70 7.46 21.37
N LEU A 148 14.28 8.64 20.90
CA LEU A 148 13.79 8.84 19.53
C LEU A 148 14.78 8.32 18.46
N ASP A 149 16.08 8.55 18.65
CA ASP A 149 17.14 8.09 17.73
C ASP A 149 17.32 6.57 17.74
N VAL A 150 17.18 5.93 18.91
CA VAL A 150 17.24 4.47 19.03
C VAL A 150 16.05 3.85 18.32
N LEU A 151 14.83 4.32 18.64
CA LEU A 151 13.60 3.80 18.04
C LEU A 151 13.52 4.08 16.54
N GLY A 152 13.94 5.26 16.08
CA GLY A 152 13.96 5.62 14.66
C GLY A 152 14.91 4.75 13.83
N ARG A 153 15.99 4.24 14.42
CA ARG A 153 16.87 3.24 13.80
C ARG A 153 16.28 1.84 13.83
N LEU A 154 15.61 1.46 14.92
CA LEU A 154 15.04 0.13 15.10
C LEU A 154 13.76 -0.09 14.30
N ILE A 155 12.91 0.93 14.15
CA ILE A 155 11.65 0.83 13.39
C ILE A 155 11.91 0.50 11.92
N LYS A 156 13.01 1.00 11.34
CA LYS A 156 13.46 0.63 9.98
C LYS A 156 13.97 -0.80 9.86
N LYS A 157 14.28 -1.45 10.99
CA LYS A 157 14.70 -2.86 11.05
C LYS A 157 13.55 -3.79 11.42
N HIS A 158 12.39 -3.25 11.78
CA HIS A 158 11.22 -4.04 12.10
C HIS A 158 10.86 -4.93 10.89
N PRO A 159 10.45 -6.20 11.07
CA PRO A 159 10.18 -7.11 9.95
C PRO A 159 9.25 -6.51 8.89
N GLN A 160 8.23 -5.74 9.30
CA GLN A 160 7.28 -5.07 8.39
C GLN A 160 7.88 -3.90 7.59
N LEU A 161 9.00 -3.33 8.04
CA LEU A 161 9.61 -2.11 7.49
C LEU A 161 11.07 -2.29 7.04
N SER A 162 11.60 -3.51 7.22
CA SER A 162 12.98 -3.84 6.87
C SER A 162 13.24 -3.63 5.38
N GLY A 163 14.36 -2.97 5.04
CA GLY A 163 14.78 -2.74 3.66
C GLY A 163 14.38 -1.39 3.04
N TYR A 164 13.55 -0.60 3.72
CA TYR A 164 13.13 0.72 3.24
C TYR A 164 13.99 1.87 3.83
N LYS A 165 14.40 2.81 2.97
CA LYS A 165 15.19 3.99 3.40
C LYS A 165 14.34 5.02 4.15
N LYS A 166 13.09 5.18 3.72
CA LYS A 166 12.09 6.13 4.24
C LYS A 166 10.80 5.39 4.59
N VAL A 167 10.10 5.85 5.62
CA VAL A 167 8.82 5.30 6.08
C VAL A 167 7.85 6.46 6.27
N SER A 168 6.61 6.28 5.80
CA SER A 168 5.49 7.19 6.00
C SER A 168 4.39 6.48 6.79
N TYR A 169 3.76 7.21 7.71
CA TYR A 169 2.80 6.67 8.68
C TYR A 169 1.39 7.16 8.32
N TYR A 170 0.58 6.27 7.75
CA TYR A 170 -0.68 6.61 7.09
C TYR A 170 -1.89 6.55 8.02
N LYS A 171 -2.68 7.63 8.10
CA LYS A 171 -3.92 7.69 8.87
C LYS A 171 -5.14 7.33 8.01
N SER A 172 -6.22 6.91 8.66
CA SER A 172 -7.50 6.63 8.01
C SER A 172 -8.14 7.86 7.35
N ASP A 173 -7.75 9.08 7.71
CA ASP A 173 -8.23 10.33 7.08
C ASP A 173 -7.47 10.71 5.79
N GLY A 174 -6.58 9.85 5.30
CA GLY A 174 -5.77 10.07 4.10
C GLY A 174 -4.51 10.90 4.35
N LYS A 175 -4.34 11.47 5.55
CA LYS A 175 -3.11 12.18 5.93
C LYS A 175 -2.03 11.17 6.31
N TYR A 176 -0.78 11.61 6.26
CA TYR A 176 0.33 10.80 6.72
C TYR A 176 1.43 11.65 7.36
N TYR A 177 2.21 11.02 8.22
CA TYR A 177 3.46 11.60 8.69
C TYR A 177 4.62 11.09 7.85
N SER A 178 5.39 11.98 7.22
CA SER A 178 6.61 11.65 6.46
C SER A 178 7.86 11.57 7.34
N LYS A 179 7.76 12.01 8.60
CA LYS A 179 8.85 12.06 9.59
C LYS A 179 8.49 11.21 10.80
N PHE A 180 9.44 10.38 11.25
CA PHE A 180 9.27 9.56 12.44
C PHE A 180 8.98 10.38 13.69
N SER A 181 9.66 11.51 13.89
CA SER A 181 9.40 12.40 15.03
C SER A 181 7.96 12.90 15.08
N LYS A 182 7.40 13.31 13.94
CA LYS A 182 5.99 13.77 13.86
C LYS A 182 4.98 12.66 14.14
N PHE A 183 5.31 11.44 13.74
CA PHE A 183 4.53 10.28 14.12
C PHE A 183 4.59 10.03 15.64
N VAL A 184 5.78 10.07 16.25
CA VAL A 184 5.95 9.90 17.71
C VAL A 184 5.25 11.01 18.49
N ASP A 185 5.37 12.28 18.07
CA ASP A 185 4.65 13.42 18.66
C ASP A 185 3.14 13.14 18.72
N ALA A 186 2.56 12.56 17.66
CA ALA A 186 1.15 12.23 17.60
C ALA A 186 0.76 11.12 18.59
N VAL A 187 1.59 10.09 18.73
CA VAL A 187 1.35 9.00 19.69
C VAL A 187 1.49 9.51 21.14
N ILE A 188 2.35 10.51 21.39
CA ILE A 188 2.42 11.21 22.68
C ILE A 188 1.12 11.98 22.95
N GLN A 189 0.58 12.71 21.95
CA GLN A 189 -0.68 13.43 22.10
C GLN A 189 -1.89 12.52 22.35
N GLU A 190 -1.81 11.26 21.92
CA GLU A 190 -2.82 10.23 22.23
C GLU A 190 -2.71 9.68 23.66
N GLY A 191 -1.66 10.04 24.42
CA GLY A 191 -1.46 9.60 25.80
C GLY A 191 -1.02 8.14 25.93
N ILE A 192 -0.59 7.49 24.84
CA ILE A 192 -0.12 6.09 24.84
C ILE A 192 1.34 5.99 25.31
N ILE A 193 2.13 7.00 24.99
CA ILE A 193 3.53 7.12 25.40
C ILE A 193 3.79 8.54 25.90
N GLN A 194 4.81 8.72 26.73
CA GLN A 194 5.26 10.01 27.21
C GLN A 194 6.77 10.16 27.02
N ASP A 195 7.22 11.40 26.83
CA ASP A 195 8.64 11.75 26.82
C ASP A 195 9.05 12.19 28.23
N CYS A 196 9.94 11.40 28.85
CA CYS A 196 10.55 11.69 30.13
C CYS A 196 12.03 11.99 29.93
N ASN A 197 12.37 13.26 29.73
CA ASN A 197 13.75 13.74 29.55
C ASN A 197 14.51 13.04 28.40
N GLY A 198 13.86 12.87 27.25
CA GLY A 198 14.41 12.24 26.05
C GLY A 198 14.26 10.72 26.01
N GLU A 199 13.64 10.11 27.02
CA GLU A 199 13.27 8.70 27.06
C GLU A 199 11.77 8.53 26.86
N LEU A 200 11.40 7.76 25.83
CA LEU A 200 10.01 7.47 25.52
C LEU A 200 9.56 6.24 26.32
N ILE A 201 8.56 6.42 27.17
CA ILE A 201 8.01 5.36 28.01
C ILE A 201 6.51 5.17 27.76
N LEU A 202 6.04 3.94 27.90
CA LEU A 202 4.60 3.63 27.86
C LEU A 202 3.92 4.23 29.09
N VAL A 203 2.73 4.79 28.87
CA VAL A 203 1.84 5.31 29.93
C VAL A 203 0.89 4.21 30.40
#